data_AF-A0A0M3JMD6-F1
#
_entry.id   AF-A0A0M3JMD6-F1
#
_cell.length_a   1.000
_cell.length_b   1.000
_cell.length_c   1.000
_cell.angle_alpha   90.00
_cell.angle_beta   90.00
_cell.angle_gamma   90.00
#
_symmetry.space_group_name_H-M   'P 1'
#
loop_
_entity.id
_entity.type
_entity.pdbx_description
1 polymer ?
#
loop_
_entity_poly.entity_id
_entity_poly.type
_entity_poly.pdbx_seq_one_letter_code
_entity_poly.pdbx_strand_id
1 'polypeptide(L)'
;MDPSLSTSLIEVKDLKVAVKDSETKHVVEAVESFKGPLIAGVTPIHSVRLYVQRQIERILKSDAYRSNASNGYANDALLIWQLLEMIVQQQGVSVYLFI
;
A
#
# COMPACT_ATOMS: atom_id res chain seq x y z
N MET A 1 49.23 -12.96 -7.45
CA MET A 1 48.01 -12.33 -6.93
C MET A 1 47.73 -12.99 -5.59
N ASP A 2 47.95 -12.28 -4.49
CA ASP A 2 47.78 -12.82 -3.13
C ASP A 2 46.28 -12.75 -2.74
N PRO A 3 45.60 -13.88 -2.49
CA PRO A 3 44.19 -13.89 -2.11
C PRO A 3 43.92 -13.21 -0.76
N SER A 4 44.95 -13.02 0.08
CA SER A 4 44.83 -12.37 1.40
C SER A 4 44.62 -10.85 1.33
N LEU A 5 44.80 -10.24 0.15
CA LEU A 5 44.57 -8.82 -0.10
C LEU A 5 43.12 -8.49 -0.50
N SER A 6 42.26 -9.50 -0.70
CA SER A 6 40.86 -9.28 -1.07
C SER A 6 40.00 -9.15 0.19
N THR A 7 39.91 -7.94 0.74
CA THR A 7 38.96 -7.63 1.80
C THR A 7 37.59 -7.35 1.20
N SER A 8 36.62 -8.22 1.48
CA SER A 8 35.21 -7.99 1.10
C SER A 8 34.51 -7.20 2.22
N LEU A 9 33.97 -6.04 1.88
CA LEU A 9 33.14 -5.24 2.77
C LEU A 9 31.67 -5.63 2.58
N ILE A 10 31.04 -6.10 3.66
CA ILE A 10 29.59 -6.32 3.70
C ILE A 10 28.97 -5.14 4.42
N GLU A 11 28.07 -4.42 3.76
CA GLU A 11 27.36 -3.28 4.32
C GLU A 11 25.86 -3.60 4.42
N VAL A 12 25.32 -3.54 5.63
CA VAL A 12 23.89 -3.70 5.88
C VAL A 12 23.27 -2.32 6.01
N LYS A 13 22.31 -2.01 5.14
CA LYS A 13 21.58 -0.73 5.15
C LYS A 13 20.09 -0.96 5.27
N ASP A 14 19.42 -0.01 5.91
CA ASP A 14 17.97 0.09 5.82
C ASP A 14 17.56 0.29 4.36
N LEU A 15 16.50 -0.42 3.93
CA LEU A 15 15.99 -0.33 2.58
C LEU A 15 15.65 1.12 2.18
N LYS A 16 15.12 1.90 3.12
CA LYS A 16 14.82 3.34 2.93
C LYS A 16 16.04 4.20 2.59
N VAL A 17 17.21 3.78 3.05
CA VAL A 17 18.49 4.47 2.81
C VAL A 17 19.12 3.98 1.51
N ALA A 18 18.90 2.69 1.17
CA ALA A 18 19.39 2.09 -0.05
C ALA A 18 18.62 2.56 -1.30
N VAL A 19 17.31 2.75 -1.18
CA VAL A 19 16.44 3.21 -2.27
C VAL A 19 16.63 4.71 -2.50
N LYS A 20 17.08 5.08 -3.70
CA LYS A 20 17.40 6.46 -4.08
C LYS A 20 16.33 7.11 -4.92
N ASP A 21 15.57 6.33 -5.69
CA ASP A 21 14.52 6.86 -6.56
C ASP A 21 13.24 7.13 -5.75
N SER A 22 12.55 8.22 -6.09
CA SER A 22 11.38 8.67 -5.35
C SER A 22 10.20 7.71 -5.47
N GLU A 23 10.01 7.09 -6.63
CA GLU A 23 8.89 6.20 -6.89
C GLU A 23 8.97 4.93 -6.03
N THR A 24 10.12 4.25 -6.04
CA THR A 24 10.33 3.05 -5.22
C THR A 24 10.31 3.39 -3.74
N LYS A 25 10.77 4.58 -3.34
CA LYS A 25 10.67 5.03 -1.94
C LYS A 25 9.22 5.11 -1.48
N HIS A 26 8.31 5.63 -2.31
CA HIS A 26 6.88 5.65 -2.01
C HIS A 26 6.29 4.24 -1.91
N VAL A 27 6.74 3.30 -2.74
CA VAL A 27 6.33 1.89 -2.63
C VAL A 27 6.80 1.28 -1.31
N VAL A 28 8.05 1.49 -0.91
CA VAL A 28 8.60 1.01 0.38
C VAL A 28 7.80 1.59 1.56
N GLU A 29 7.51 2.90 1.53
CA GLU A 29 6.69 3.55 2.55
C GLU A 29 5.27 2.97 2.62
N ALA A 30 4.66 2.68 1.46
CA ALA A 30 3.34 2.07 1.39
C ALA A 30 3.35 0.66 1.99
N VAL A 31 4.32 -0.18 1.61
CA VAL A 31 4.47 -1.56 2.10
C VAL A 31 4.71 -1.59 3.61
N GLU A 32 5.57 -0.72 4.15
CA GLU A 32 5.81 -0.68 5.60
C GLU A 32 4.63 -0.12 6.40
N SER A 33 3.83 0.76 5.78
CA SER A 33 2.60 1.28 6.40
C SER A 33 1.50 0.23 6.48
N PHE A 34 1.60 -0.85 5.70
CA PHE A 34 0.66 -1.95 5.70
C PHE A 34 0.91 -2.90 6.88
N LYS A 35 0.02 -2.87 7.89
CA LYS A 35 0.20 -3.53 9.19
C LYS A 35 -0.19 -5.01 9.25
N GLY A 36 -0.24 -5.71 8.13
CA GLY A 36 -0.35 -7.16 8.14
C GLY A 36 -1.16 -7.72 6.99
N PRO A 37 -0.95 -9.00 6.66
CA PRO A 37 -1.55 -9.62 5.49
C PRO A 37 -3.08 -9.57 5.55
N LEU A 38 -3.72 -9.32 4.40
CA LEU A 38 -5.16 -9.56 4.24
C LEU A 38 -5.37 -11.08 4.15
N ILE A 39 -5.38 -11.77 5.29
CA ILE A 39 -5.59 -13.22 5.34
C ILE A 39 -7.10 -13.47 5.44
N ALA A 40 -7.66 -14.11 4.41
CA ALA A 40 -9.06 -14.52 4.41
C ALA A 40 -9.38 -15.38 5.65
N GLY A 41 -10.47 -15.07 6.35
CA GLY A 41 -10.90 -15.77 7.56
C GLY A 41 -10.12 -15.43 8.84
N VAL A 42 -9.02 -14.68 8.76
CA VAL A 42 -8.24 -14.25 9.94
C VAL A 42 -8.30 -12.74 10.12
N THR A 43 -8.15 -11.96 9.04
CA THR A 43 -8.20 -10.50 9.11
C THR A 43 -9.65 -10.03 9.26
N PRO A 44 -9.99 -9.29 10.33
CA PRO A 44 -11.36 -8.82 10.51
C PRO A 44 -11.81 -7.89 9.38
N ILE A 45 -13.01 -8.11 8.85
CA ILE A 45 -13.57 -7.31 7.73
C ILE A 45 -13.55 -5.80 8.03
N HIS A 46 -13.82 -5.40 9.28
CA HIS A 46 -13.79 -4.00 9.68
C HIS A 46 -12.38 -3.37 9.54
N SER A 47 -11.32 -4.15 9.75
CA SER A 47 -9.94 -3.70 9.59
C SER A 47 -9.59 -3.52 8.11
N VAL A 48 -10.10 -4.41 7.24
CA VAL A 48 -9.98 -4.28 5.78
C VAL A 48 -10.70 -3.02 5.30
N ARG A 49 -11.93 -2.81 5.76
CA ARG A 49 -12.72 -1.60 5.43
C ARG A 49 -11.99 -0.33 5.87
N LEU A 50 -11.51 -0.28 7.11
CA LEU A 50 -10.78 0.87 7.63
C LEU A 50 -9.50 1.14 6.82
N TYR A 51 -8.80 0.10 6.39
CA TYR A 51 -7.60 0.25 5.56
C TYR A 51 -7.93 0.87 4.19
N VAL A 52 -8.95 0.34 3.50
CA VAL A 52 -9.41 0.88 2.22
C VAL A 52 -9.82 2.36 2.34
N GLN A 53 -10.60 2.70 3.37
CA GLN A 53 -11.03 4.08 3.61
C GLN A 53 -9.84 5.03 3.83
N ARG A 54 -8.81 4.59 4.56
CA ARG A 54 -7.57 5.37 4.73
C ARG A 54 -6.82 5.58 3.43
N GLN A 55 -6.80 4.61 2.51
CA GLN A 55 -6.14 4.81 1.20
C GLN A 55 -6.92 5.80 0.33
N ILE A 56 -8.25 5.73 0.32
CA ILE A 56 -9.10 6.72 -0.36
C ILE A 56 -8.82 8.12 0.18
N GLU A 57 -8.81 8.29 1.50
CA GLU A 57 -8.54 9.58 2.14
C GLU A 57 -7.14 10.12 1.79
N ARG A 58 -6.12 9.24 1.75
CA ARG A 58 -4.74 9.62 1.35
C ARG A 58 -4.70 10.11 -0.09
N ILE A 59 -5.40 9.47 -1.01
CA ILE A 59 -5.45 9.89 -2.43
C ILE A 59 -6.13 11.25 -2.55
N LEU A 60 -7.30 11.42 -1.91
CA LEU A 60 -8.04 12.70 -1.93
C LEU A 60 -7.24 13.86 -1.34
N LYS A 61 -6.39 13.58 -0.33
CA LYS A 61 -5.51 14.58 0.29
C LYS A 61 -4.16 14.75 -0.43
N SER A 62 -3.82 13.90 -1.39
CA SER A 62 -2.53 13.95 -2.09
C SER A 62 -2.42 15.19 -2.96
N ASP A 63 -1.21 15.73 -3.07
CA ASP A 63 -0.94 16.88 -3.93
C ASP A 63 -1.19 16.55 -5.41
N ALA A 64 -0.95 15.31 -5.83
CA ALA A 64 -1.23 14.86 -7.20
C ALA A 64 -2.72 14.98 -7.55
N TYR A 65 -3.62 14.61 -6.64
CA TYR A 65 -5.06 14.74 -6.84
C TYR A 65 -5.54 16.19 -6.70
N ARG A 66 -5.03 16.93 -5.71
CA ARG A 66 -5.46 18.32 -5.45
C ARG A 66 -4.95 19.32 -6.49
N SER A 67 -3.75 19.10 -7.03
CA SER A 67 -3.18 19.98 -8.07
C SER A 67 -3.83 19.76 -9.43
N ASN A 68 -4.33 18.55 -9.71
CA ASN A 68 -5.02 18.25 -10.95
C ASN A 68 -6.05 17.12 -10.75
N ALA A 69 -7.27 17.49 -10.37
CA ALA A 69 -8.37 16.54 -10.19
C ALA A 69 -8.85 15.90 -11.51
N SER A 70 -8.44 16.40 -12.68
CA SER A 70 -8.70 15.74 -13.97
C SER A 70 -7.55 14.83 -14.43
N ASN A 71 -6.51 14.66 -13.61
CA ASN A 71 -5.44 13.70 -13.88
C ASN A 71 -6.00 12.27 -13.90
N GLY A 72 -5.93 11.62 -15.06
CA GLY A 72 -6.42 10.26 -15.28
C GLY A 72 -5.87 9.26 -14.26
N TYR A 73 -4.57 9.32 -13.94
CA TYR A 73 -3.94 8.35 -13.03
C TYR A 73 -4.48 8.45 -11.59
N ALA A 74 -4.72 9.67 -11.10
CA ALA A 74 -5.24 9.87 -9.75
C ALA A 74 -6.72 9.48 -9.65
N ASN A 75 -7.49 9.75 -10.71
CA ASN A 75 -8.89 9.32 -10.82
C ASN A 75 -9.02 7.81 -10.95
N ASP A 76 -8.20 7.16 -11.79
CA ASP A 76 -8.19 5.71 -11.95
C ASP A 76 -7.83 5.01 -10.63
N ALA A 77 -6.82 5.53 -9.92
CA ALA A 77 -6.48 5.04 -8.59
C ALA A 77 -7.67 5.19 -7.61
N LEU A 78 -8.31 6.36 -7.58
CA LEU A 78 -9.47 6.60 -6.72
C LEU A 78 -10.63 5.65 -7.04
N LEU A 79 -10.95 5.45 -8.32
CA LEU A 79 -11.99 4.54 -8.79
C LEU A 79 -11.73 3.10 -8.35
N ILE A 80 -10.49 2.61 -8.50
CA ILE A 80 -10.10 1.26 -8.07
C ILE A 80 -10.32 1.10 -6.56
N TRP A 81 -9.92 2.09 -5.75
CA TRP A 81 -10.09 2.03 -4.31
C TRP A 81 -11.56 2.13 -3.87
N GLN A 82 -12.39 2.93 -4.55
CA GLN A 82 -13.83 2.99 -4.31
C GLN A 82 -14.54 1.68 -4.69
N LEU A 83 -14.13 1.04 -5.77
CA LEU A 83 -14.64 -0.28 -6.15
C LEU A 83 -14.30 -1.34 -5.09
N LEU A 84 -13.06 -1.32 -4.57
CA LEU A 84 -12.65 -2.19 -3.48
C LEU A 84 -13.47 -1.93 -2.20
N GLU A 85 -13.79 -0.68 -1.88
CA GLU A 85 -14.66 -0.36 -0.74
C GLU A 85 -16.04 -0.99 -0.91
N MET A 86 -16.63 -0.88 -2.10
CA MET A 86 -17.93 -1.48 -2.40
C MET A 86 -17.90 -3.01 -2.22
N ILE A 87 -16.86 -3.69 -2.74
CA ILE A 87 -16.71 -5.14 -2.60
C ILE A 87 -16.58 -5.55 -1.13
N VAL A 88 -15.76 -4.85 -0.35
CA VAL A 88 -15.59 -5.13 1.08
C VAL A 88 -16.90 -4.93 1.86
N GLN A 89 -17.67 -3.91 1.51
CA GLN A 89 -19.00 -3.69 2.11
C GLN A 89 -19.98 -4.81 1.74
N GLN A 90 -20.00 -5.27 0.49
CA GLN A 90 -20.87 -6.36 0.03
C GLN A 90 -20.52 -7.71 0.66
N GLN A 91 -19.24 -8.01 0.84
CA GLN A 91 -18.82 -9.24 1.54
C GLN A 91 -19.22 -9.22 3.02
N GLY A 92 -19.32 -8.03 3.64
CA GLY A 92 -19.92 -7.88 4.97
C GLY A 92 -21.40 -8.23 5.03
N VAL A 93 -22.17 -8.05 3.93
CA VAL A 93 -23.61 -8.37 3.85
C VAL A 93 -23.85 -9.85 3.61
N SER A 94 -23.02 -10.51 2.80
CA SER A 94 -23.23 -11.92 2.44
C SER A 94 -23.09 -12.89 3.62
N VAL A 95 -22.34 -12.55 4.68
CA VAL A 95 -22.21 -13.41 5.86
C VAL A 95 -23.46 -13.39 6.75
N TYR A 96 -24.27 -12.33 6.70
CA TYR A 96 -25.53 -12.23 7.46
C TYR A 96 -26.75 -12.82 6.75
N LEU A 97 -26.60 -13.28 5.50
CA LEU A 97 -27.68 -13.91 4.72
C LEU A 97 -27.66 -15.45 4.79
N PHE A 98 -26.72 -16.03 5.53
CA PHE A 98 -26.58 -17.48 5.74
C PHE A 98 -26.59 -17.90 7.22
N ILE A 99 -27.08 -17.04 8.12
CA ILE A 99 -27.34 -17.36 9.53
C ILE A 99 -28.83 -17.30 9.80
#